data_AF-A0A652KR18-F1
#
_entry.id   AF-A0A652KR18-F1
#
_cell.length_a   1.000
_cell.length_b   1.000
_cell.length_c   1.000
_cell.angle_alpha   90.00
_cell.angle_beta   90.00
_cell.angle_gamma   90.00
#
_symmetry.space_group_name_H-M   'P 1'
#
loop_
_entity.id
_entity.type
_entity.pdbx_description
1 polymer ?
#
loop_
_entity_poly.entity_id
_entity_poly.type
_entity_poly.pdbx_seq_one_letter_code
_entity_poly.pdbx_strand_id
1 'polypeptide(L)'
;MTSIETLTLEVADTTAAARFYTAFGLDAHVRLRASDAETTGFRGFALALTVSQPAVVDHYVAAAVDAGATVLKPAAKSFWGYGGVVRAPDGTICKIATSARKNTAPAEPRIDEFVLLLGATDVAESKRFYVEQGLVVAKSFGRKYVEFAAPSSPVKLALYGRRALAKDVGVPEEGTGSHRIALAGAARAFSDPDGFAWEAVEPAHSA
;
A
#
# COMPACT_ATOMS: atom_id res chain seq x y z
N MET A 1 18.15 11.35 -2.02
CA MET A 1 17.51 10.40 -2.95
C MET A 1 16.07 10.27 -2.50
N THR A 2 15.09 10.38 -3.39
CA THR A 2 13.68 10.35 -2.99
C THR A 2 13.28 8.93 -2.60
N SER A 3 12.62 8.78 -1.46
CA SER A 3 12.08 7.51 -0.95
C SER A 3 10.88 7.79 -0.06
N ILE A 4 10.01 6.81 0.20
CA ILE A 4 8.88 7.03 1.12
C ILE A 4 9.39 6.84 2.55
N GLU A 5 9.42 7.91 3.33
CA GLU A 5 9.77 7.86 4.76
C GLU A 5 8.52 7.67 5.61
N THR A 6 7.43 8.35 5.24
CA THR A 6 6.15 8.28 5.94
C THR A 6 5.01 8.10 4.96
N LEU A 7 4.10 7.20 5.30
CA LEU A 7 2.85 6.97 4.59
C LEU A 7 1.68 7.43 5.46
N THR A 8 0.98 8.49 5.05
CA THR A 8 -0.15 9.02 5.81
C THR A 8 -1.46 8.66 5.13
N LEU A 9 -2.32 7.92 5.84
CA LEU A 9 -3.69 7.67 5.42
C LEU A 9 -4.59 8.77 5.95
N GLU A 10 -5.41 9.31 5.06
CA GLU A 10 -6.36 10.37 5.40
C GLU A 10 -7.74 9.76 5.64
N VAL A 11 -8.30 9.97 6.83
CA VAL A 11 -9.48 9.24 7.29
C VAL A 11 -10.48 10.18 7.94
N ALA A 12 -11.77 9.85 7.84
CA ALA A 12 -12.82 10.65 8.47
C ALA A 12 -12.80 10.52 10.00
N ASP A 13 -12.44 9.35 10.52
CA ASP A 13 -12.32 9.06 11.96
C ASP A 13 -10.95 8.43 12.25
N THR A 14 -10.03 9.26 12.77
CA THR A 14 -8.67 8.83 13.12
C THR A 14 -8.64 7.90 14.33
N THR A 15 -9.64 7.95 15.21
CA THR A 15 -9.71 7.07 16.39
C THR A 15 -10.10 5.66 15.98
N ALA A 16 -11.13 5.53 15.15
CA ALA A 16 -11.53 4.24 14.59
C ALA A 16 -10.41 3.63 13.73
N ALA A 17 -9.77 4.45 12.88
CA ALA A 17 -8.65 4.02 12.06
C ALA A 17 -7.45 3.57 12.92
N ALA A 18 -7.10 4.30 13.99
CA ALA A 18 -5.99 3.93 14.87
C ALA A 18 -6.21 2.54 15.50
N ARG A 19 -7.43 2.28 15.99
CA ARG A 19 -7.79 0.96 16.54
C ARG A 19 -7.63 -0.14 15.49
N PHE A 20 -8.07 0.12 14.25
CA PHE A 20 -7.94 -0.83 13.15
C PHE A 20 -6.46 -1.12 12.83
N TYR A 21 -5.64 -0.09 12.58
CA TYR A 21 -4.25 -0.29 12.17
C TYR A 21 -3.36 -0.82 13.28
N THR A 22 -3.65 -0.55 14.55
CA THR A 22 -3.00 -1.23 15.69
C THR A 22 -3.36 -2.72 15.72
N ALA A 23 -4.65 -3.08 15.61
CA ALA A 23 -5.08 -4.48 15.59
C ALA A 23 -4.54 -5.24 14.36
N PHE A 24 -4.43 -4.55 13.23
CA PHE A 24 -3.92 -5.09 11.97
C PHE A 24 -2.37 -5.13 11.90
N GLY A 25 -1.66 -4.51 12.85
CA GLY A 25 -0.19 -4.51 12.92
C GLY A 25 0.51 -3.53 11.97
N LEU A 26 -0.14 -2.44 11.58
CA LEU A 26 0.39 -1.40 10.68
C LEU A 26 0.62 -0.03 11.35
N ASP A 27 0.37 0.13 12.64
CA ASP A 27 0.53 1.39 13.37
C ASP A 27 1.97 1.95 13.34
N ALA A 28 2.97 1.08 13.23
CA ALA A 28 4.36 1.49 13.01
C ALA A 28 4.64 1.97 11.57
N HIS A 29 3.81 1.58 10.60
CA HIS A 29 4.03 1.78 9.17
C HIS A 29 3.19 2.90 8.56
N VAL A 30 2.03 3.22 9.16
CA VAL A 30 1.13 4.26 8.69
C VAL A 30 0.93 5.36 9.72
N ARG A 31 0.82 6.60 9.25
CA ARG A 31 0.32 7.73 10.02
C ARG A 31 -1.12 8.01 9.62
N LEU A 32 -1.84 8.70 10.49
CA LEU A 32 -3.24 9.05 10.28
C LEU A 32 -3.41 10.55 10.32
N ARG A 33 -4.18 11.09 9.36
CA ARG A 33 -4.59 12.49 9.31
C ARG A 33 -6.09 12.56 9.10
N ALA A 34 -6.77 13.46 9.80
CA ALA A 34 -8.20 13.66 9.58
C ALA A 34 -8.44 14.30 8.21
N SER A 35 -9.43 13.81 7.46
CA SER A 35 -9.86 14.39 6.19
C SER A 35 -11.32 14.03 5.88
N ASP A 36 -12.07 15.02 5.43
CA ASP A 36 -13.44 14.89 4.92
C ASP A 36 -13.49 14.84 3.38
N ALA A 37 -12.34 14.97 2.71
CA ALA A 37 -12.26 15.02 1.24
C ALA A 37 -13.01 13.85 0.59
N GLU A 38 -13.93 14.15 -0.31
CA GLU A 38 -14.81 13.14 -0.91
C GLU A 38 -14.00 12.10 -1.70
N THR A 39 -14.42 10.84 -1.60
CA THR A 39 -13.79 9.72 -2.31
C THR A 39 -14.81 8.61 -2.53
N THR A 40 -14.78 7.97 -3.69
CA THR A 40 -15.65 6.84 -4.02
C THR A 40 -14.88 5.74 -4.74
N GLY A 41 -15.37 4.50 -4.66
CA GLY A 41 -14.83 3.37 -5.42
C GLY A 41 -13.37 3.05 -5.10
N PHE A 42 -12.60 2.69 -6.14
CA PHE A 42 -11.17 2.39 -6.01
C PHE A 42 -10.34 3.68 -5.99
N ARG A 43 -9.62 3.91 -4.88
CA ARG A 43 -8.74 5.07 -4.68
C ARG A 43 -7.42 4.99 -5.44
N GLY A 44 -7.26 4.04 -6.36
CA GLY A 44 -6.06 3.94 -7.18
C GLY A 44 -4.83 3.37 -6.46
N PHE A 45 -4.91 2.90 -5.21
CA PHE A 45 -3.77 2.28 -4.54
C PHE A 45 -4.17 1.09 -3.67
N ALA A 46 -3.18 0.28 -3.29
CA ALA A 46 -3.32 -0.74 -2.27
C ALA A 46 -2.06 -0.84 -1.41
N LEU A 47 -2.24 -1.19 -0.13
CA LEU A 47 -1.15 -1.56 0.77
C LEU A 47 -0.89 -3.06 0.62
N ALA A 48 0.31 -3.47 0.25
CA ALA A 48 0.68 -4.86 0.09
C ALA A 48 1.69 -5.29 1.16
N LEU A 49 1.33 -6.34 1.90
CA LEU A 49 2.13 -6.97 2.94
C LEU A 49 2.68 -8.29 2.39
N THR A 50 4.00 -8.40 2.30
CA THR A 50 4.66 -9.69 2.06
C THR A 50 4.99 -10.33 3.40
N VAL A 51 4.59 -11.58 3.58
CA VAL A 51 4.82 -12.36 4.80
C VAL A 51 5.43 -13.72 4.50
N SER A 52 6.00 -14.35 5.52
CA SER A 52 6.87 -15.51 5.38
C SER A 52 6.15 -16.78 4.88
N GLN A 53 4.89 -16.99 5.26
CA GLN A 53 4.18 -18.24 4.99
C GLN A 53 2.64 -18.12 5.10
N PRO A 54 1.87 -19.10 4.57
CA PRO A 54 0.40 -19.05 4.55
C PRO A 54 -0.27 -18.80 5.90
N ALA A 55 0.20 -19.45 6.97
CA ALA A 55 -0.38 -19.24 8.31
C ALA A 55 -0.25 -17.80 8.81
N VAL A 56 0.78 -17.06 8.36
CA VAL A 56 0.93 -15.63 8.69
C VAL A 56 -0.04 -14.79 7.87
N VAL A 57 -0.32 -15.17 6.62
CA VAL A 57 -1.39 -14.54 5.82
C VAL A 57 -2.73 -14.69 6.53
N ASP A 58 -3.06 -15.92 6.94
CA ASP A 58 -4.33 -16.21 7.63
C ASP A 58 -4.46 -15.41 8.92
N HIS A 59 -3.37 -15.26 9.69
CA HIS A 59 -3.33 -14.44 10.90
C HIS A 59 -3.69 -12.97 10.63
N TYR A 60 -3.03 -12.32 9.67
CA TYR A 60 -3.30 -10.91 9.35
C TYR A 60 -4.71 -10.71 8.76
N VAL A 61 -5.19 -11.65 7.93
CA VAL A 61 -6.56 -11.58 7.40
C VAL A 61 -7.58 -11.70 8.52
N ALA A 62 -7.40 -12.64 9.47
CA ALA A 62 -8.27 -12.79 10.63
C ALA A 62 -8.26 -11.53 11.50
N ALA A 63 -7.08 -11.01 11.85
CA ALA A 63 -6.93 -9.80 12.65
C ALA A 63 -7.63 -8.58 12.00
N ALA A 64 -7.53 -8.44 10.67
CA ALA A 64 -8.23 -7.39 9.94
C ALA A 64 -9.75 -7.53 10.04
N VAL A 65 -10.27 -8.75 9.85
CA VAL A 65 -11.71 -9.03 9.90
C VAL A 65 -12.26 -8.80 11.32
N ASP A 66 -11.55 -9.28 12.34
CA ASP A 66 -11.90 -9.06 13.75
C ASP A 66 -11.91 -7.55 14.10
N ALA A 67 -11.07 -6.76 13.43
CA ALA A 67 -11.04 -5.30 13.54
C ALA A 67 -12.07 -4.57 12.66
N GLY A 68 -12.91 -5.29 11.92
CA GLY A 68 -14.01 -4.75 11.12
C GLY A 68 -13.73 -4.60 9.62
N ALA A 69 -12.64 -5.19 9.10
CA ALA A 69 -12.41 -5.21 7.65
C ALA A 69 -13.41 -6.12 6.92
N THR A 70 -13.73 -5.75 5.69
CA THR A 70 -14.46 -6.60 4.75
C THR A 70 -13.50 -7.42 3.90
N VAL A 71 -13.71 -8.73 3.78
CA VAL A 71 -12.94 -9.57 2.85
C VAL A 71 -13.36 -9.29 1.42
N LEU A 72 -12.44 -8.81 0.58
CA LEU A 72 -12.65 -8.64 -0.86
C LEU A 72 -12.29 -9.91 -1.62
N LYS A 73 -11.20 -10.57 -1.21
CA LYS A 73 -10.75 -11.85 -1.74
C LYS A 73 -10.32 -12.75 -0.57
N PRO A 74 -10.95 -13.92 -0.38
CA PRO A 74 -10.57 -14.86 0.66
C PRO A 74 -9.10 -15.27 0.54
N ALA A 75 -8.46 -15.55 1.69
CA ALA A 75 -7.13 -16.14 1.71
C ALA A 75 -7.17 -17.50 1.01
N ALA A 76 -6.41 -17.63 -0.08
CA ALA A 76 -6.43 -18.83 -0.90
C ALA A 76 -5.11 -19.03 -1.65
N LYS A 77 -4.90 -20.28 -2.09
CA LYS A 77 -3.81 -20.63 -3.00
C LYS A 77 -4.04 -19.97 -4.36
N SER A 78 -2.95 -19.50 -4.96
CA SER A 78 -2.91 -18.98 -6.33
C SER A 78 -1.69 -19.54 -7.07
N PHE A 79 -1.57 -19.18 -8.34
CA PHE A 79 -0.38 -19.53 -9.13
C PHE A 79 0.92 -18.99 -8.49
N TRP A 80 0.84 -17.81 -7.88
CA TRP A 80 1.98 -17.05 -7.33
C TRP A 80 2.28 -17.36 -5.85
N GLY A 81 1.46 -18.17 -5.18
CA GLY A 81 1.65 -18.50 -3.76
C GLY A 81 0.33 -18.58 -3.01
N TYR A 82 0.22 -17.88 -1.89
CA TYR A 82 -0.97 -17.81 -1.04
C TYR A 82 -1.24 -16.38 -0.61
N GLY A 83 -2.49 -15.93 -0.59
CA GLY A 83 -2.81 -14.55 -0.24
C GLY A 83 -4.30 -14.26 -0.15
N GLY A 84 -4.62 -13.14 0.50
CA GLY A 84 -5.97 -12.60 0.67
C GLY A 84 -5.98 -11.08 0.52
N VAL A 85 -7.18 -10.51 0.33
CA VAL A 85 -7.38 -9.06 0.20
C VAL A 85 -8.55 -8.63 1.07
N VAL A 86 -8.32 -7.60 1.87
CA VAL A 86 -9.32 -7.01 2.77
C VAL A 86 -9.44 -5.50 2.53
N ARG A 87 -10.60 -4.95 2.84
CA ARG A 87 -10.88 -3.52 2.86
C ARG A 87 -11.10 -3.07 4.30
N ALA A 88 -10.26 -2.16 4.77
CA ALA A 88 -10.39 -1.53 6.08
C ALA A 88 -11.69 -0.71 6.17
N PRO A 89 -12.19 -0.41 7.39
CA PRO A 89 -13.40 0.40 7.59
C PRO A 89 -13.33 1.79 6.94
N ASP A 90 -12.13 2.36 6.84
CA ASP A 90 -11.90 3.65 6.19
C ASP A 90 -11.89 3.57 4.65
N GLY A 91 -12.03 2.38 4.07
CA GLY A 91 -12.01 2.09 2.64
C GLY A 91 -10.65 1.72 2.04
N THR A 92 -9.56 1.80 2.81
CA THR A 92 -8.21 1.42 2.36
C THR A 92 -8.14 -0.08 2.09
N ILE A 93 -7.48 -0.46 0.99
CA ILE A 93 -7.38 -1.86 0.56
C ILE A 93 -6.01 -2.41 0.92
N CYS A 94 -6.00 -3.54 1.62
CA CYS A 94 -4.80 -4.24 2.05
C CYS A 94 -4.74 -5.64 1.42
N LYS A 95 -3.63 -5.95 0.76
CA LYS A 95 -3.31 -7.27 0.21
C LYS A 95 -2.25 -7.92 1.10
N ILE A 96 -2.49 -9.15 1.52
CA ILE A 96 -1.53 -9.93 2.32
C ILE A 96 -1.16 -11.15 1.48
N ALA A 97 0.13 -11.37 1.26
CA ALA A 97 0.59 -12.43 0.37
C ALA A 97 1.93 -13.03 0.79
N THR A 98 2.14 -14.27 0.36
CA THR A 98 3.42 -14.97 0.41
C THR A 98 3.61 -15.77 -0.88
N SER A 99 4.87 -15.91 -1.32
CA SER A 99 5.22 -16.85 -2.40
C SER A 99 5.36 -18.29 -1.90
N ALA A 100 5.47 -18.50 -0.59
CA ALA A 100 5.56 -19.82 0.02
C ALA A 100 4.25 -20.60 -0.18
N ARG A 101 4.37 -21.89 -0.51
CA ARG A 101 3.21 -22.76 -0.78
C ARG A 101 2.72 -23.54 0.44
N LYS A 102 3.51 -23.58 1.51
CA LYS A 102 3.27 -24.35 2.74
C LYS A 102 3.87 -23.65 3.94
N ASN A 103 3.38 -23.99 5.13
CA ASN A 103 3.98 -23.58 6.39
C ASN A 103 5.25 -24.42 6.64
N THR A 104 6.30 -23.78 7.13
CA THR A 104 7.59 -24.43 7.44
C THR A 104 8.03 -24.25 8.89
N ALA A 105 7.40 -23.32 9.62
CA ALA A 105 7.66 -23.03 11.03
C ALA A 105 6.36 -22.60 11.72
N PRO A 106 6.33 -22.45 13.06
CA PRO A 106 5.25 -21.75 13.74
C PRO A 106 5.00 -20.37 13.13
N ALA A 107 3.74 -19.91 13.15
CA ALA A 107 3.39 -18.61 12.60
C ALA A 107 3.89 -17.48 13.51
N GLU A 108 4.86 -16.73 13.02
CA GLU A 108 5.29 -15.47 13.62
C GLU A 108 4.68 -14.30 12.83
N PRO A 109 3.79 -13.49 13.45
CA PRO A 109 3.15 -12.35 12.81
C PRO A 109 4.17 -11.23 12.50
N ARG A 110 4.87 -11.35 11.39
CA ARG A 110 5.84 -10.36 10.92
C ARG A 110 5.61 -10.02 9.46
N ILE A 111 5.67 -8.73 9.16
CA ILE A 111 5.71 -8.21 7.79
C ILE A 111 7.17 -8.23 7.36
N ASP A 112 7.46 -9.00 6.31
CA ASP A 112 8.81 -9.06 5.74
C ASP A 112 9.03 -7.89 4.77
N GLU A 113 7.99 -7.50 4.02
CA GLU A 113 8.03 -6.29 3.18
C GLU A 113 6.70 -5.55 3.20
N PHE A 114 6.77 -4.22 3.31
CA PHE A 114 5.64 -3.32 3.17
C PHE A 114 5.75 -2.53 1.87
N VAL A 115 4.76 -2.68 0.99
CA VAL A 115 4.78 -2.11 -0.37
C VAL A 115 3.53 -1.27 -0.59
N LEU A 116 3.72 -0.02 -1.00
CA LEU A 116 2.66 0.80 -1.57
C LEU A 116 2.56 0.52 -3.08
N LEU A 117 1.42 -0.01 -3.51
CA LEU A 117 1.10 -0.21 -4.92
C LEU A 117 0.26 0.97 -5.43
N LEU A 118 0.82 1.76 -6.34
CA LEU A 118 0.09 2.82 -7.03
C LEU A 118 -0.44 2.32 -8.38
N GLY A 119 -1.72 2.55 -8.59
CA GLY A 119 -2.47 2.27 -9.81
C GLY A 119 -2.25 3.36 -10.84
N ALA A 120 -1.32 3.15 -11.77
CA ALA A 120 -0.96 4.11 -12.79
C ALA A 120 -1.82 3.97 -14.06
N THR A 121 -2.27 5.10 -14.61
CA THR A 121 -2.97 5.16 -15.90
C THR A 121 -2.01 4.81 -17.04
N ASP A 122 -0.79 5.35 -17.01
CA ASP A 122 0.32 4.94 -17.87
C ASP A 122 1.60 4.66 -17.06
N VAL A 123 1.85 3.38 -16.81
CA VAL A 123 3.03 2.92 -16.04
C VAL A 123 4.36 3.41 -16.65
N ALA A 124 4.45 3.59 -17.97
CA ALA A 124 5.69 4.05 -18.60
C ALA A 124 5.94 5.55 -18.36
N GLU A 125 4.87 6.35 -18.31
CA GLU A 125 4.93 7.76 -17.94
C GLU A 125 5.27 7.92 -16.46
N SER A 126 4.51 7.28 -15.56
CA SER A 126 4.74 7.36 -14.12
C SER A 126 6.13 6.83 -13.75
N LYS A 127 6.63 5.78 -14.41
CA LYS A 127 8.02 5.32 -14.23
C LYS A 127 9.04 6.41 -14.55
N ARG A 128 8.91 7.07 -15.71
CA ARG A 128 9.84 8.14 -16.12
C ARG A 128 9.80 9.28 -15.11
N PHE A 129 8.60 9.70 -14.73
CA PHE A 129 8.38 10.74 -13.72
C PHE A 129 9.10 10.42 -12.40
N TYR A 130 8.90 9.23 -11.83
CA TYR A 130 9.54 8.86 -10.57
C TYR A 130 11.07 8.72 -10.68
N VAL A 131 11.59 8.28 -11.83
CA VAL A 131 13.05 8.28 -12.09
C VAL A 131 13.59 9.71 -12.14
N GLU A 132 12.86 10.65 -12.74
CA GLU A 132 13.22 12.08 -12.75
C GLU A 132 13.17 12.71 -11.34
N GLN A 133 12.29 12.22 -10.47
CA GLN A 133 12.30 12.55 -9.04
C GLN A 133 13.44 11.85 -8.26
N GLY A 134 14.26 11.04 -8.92
CA GLY A 134 15.45 10.41 -8.35
C GLY A 134 15.21 9.04 -7.72
N LEU A 135 14.09 8.37 -8.00
CA LEU A 135 13.88 6.98 -7.60
C LEU A 135 14.63 6.04 -8.55
N VAL A 136 15.21 4.98 -7.99
CA VAL A 136 15.95 3.96 -8.76
C VAL A 136 15.04 2.77 -9.01
N VAL A 137 14.92 2.34 -10.26
CA VAL A 137 14.15 1.14 -10.63
C VAL A 137 14.90 -0.12 -10.17
N ALA A 138 14.25 -0.95 -9.37
CA ALA A 138 14.76 -2.26 -8.96
C ALA A 138 14.28 -3.38 -9.89
N LYS A 139 12.99 -3.36 -10.28
CA LYS A 139 12.40 -4.34 -11.20
C LYS A 139 11.42 -3.65 -12.15
N SER A 140 11.34 -4.15 -13.39
CA SER A 140 10.37 -3.66 -14.37
C SER A 140 9.89 -4.79 -15.27
N PHE A 141 8.57 -4.94 -15.38
CA PHE A 141 7.93 -5.92 -16.26
C PHE A 141 7.09 -5.19 -17.31
N GLY A 142 7.79 -4.64 -18.31
CA GLY A 142 7.18 -3.88 -19.40
C GLY A 142 6.37 -2.68 -18.89
N ARG A 143 5.18 -2.49 -19.46
CA ARG A 143 4.23 -1.41 -19.09
C ARG A 143 3.19 -1.84 -18.04
N LYS A 144 3.44 -2.95 -17.34
CA LYS A 144 2.46 -3.51 -16.39
C LYS A 144 2.84 -3.26 -14.94
N TYR A 145 4.12 -3.41 -14.62
CA TYR A 145 4.62 -3.32 -13.25
C TYR A 145 6.02 -2.74 -13.19
N VAL A 146 6.28 -1.91 -12.20
CA VAL A 146 7.60 -1.37 -11.86
C VAL A 146 7.74 -1.36 -10.34
N GLU A 147 8.89 -1.74 -9.83
CA GLU A 147 9.23 -1.66 -8.41
C GLU A 147 10.50 -0.80 -8.28
N PHE A 148 10.48 0.12 -7.33
CA PHE A 148 11.64 0.97 -7.02
C PHE A 148 12.44 0.40 -5.86
N ALA A 149 13.74 0.67 -5.86
CA ALA A 149 14.61 0.30 -4.77
C ALA A 149 14.28 1.13 -3.51
N ALA A 150 14.23 0.47 -2.35
CA ALA A 150 14.01 1.11 -1.06
C ALA A 150 14.96 0.49 -0.01
N PRO A 151 16.29 0.64 -0.15
CA PRO A 151 17.25 -0.05 0.73
C PRO A 151 17.22 0.43 2.18
N SER A 152 16.76 1.66 2.42
CA SER A 152 16.71 2.32 3.73
C SER A 152 15.33 2.84 4.10
N SER A 153 14.32 2.56 3.27
CA SER A 153 12.96 3.08 3.45
C SER A 153 12.04 1.98 3.97
N PRO A 154 11.16 2.29 4.94
CA PRO A 154 10.22 1.32 5.51
C PRO A 154 9.11 0.93 4.54
N VAL A 155 8.95 1.65 3.42
CA VAL A 155 7.87 1.47 2.45
C VAL A 155 8.46 1.37 1.04
N LYS A 156 8.33 0.21 0.40
CA LYS A 156 8.66 0.08 -1.02
C LYS A 156 7.57 0.74 -1.86
N LEU A 157 7.97 1.43 -2.92
CA LEU A 157 7.04 1.92 -3.93
C LEU A 157 7.04 0.98 -5.14
N ALA A 158 5.85 0.65 -5.62
CA ALA A 158 5.68 -0.01 -6.90
C ALA A 158 4.49 0.58 -7.68
N LEU A 159 4.61 0.57 -9.00
CA LEU A 159 3.59 0.99 -9.95
C LEU A 159 2.97 -0.25 -10.58
N TYR A 160 1.65 -0.24 -10.70
CA TYR A 160 0.89 -1.28 -11.36
C TYR A 160 -0.18 -0.59 -12.21
N GLY A 161 -0.41 -1.04 -13.45
CA GLY A 161 -1.50 -0.50 -14.27
C GLY A 161 -2.84 -0.51 -13.52
N ARG A 162 -3.52 0.63 -13.45
CA ARG A 162 -4.70 0.87 -12.59
C ARG A 162 -5.75 -0.22 -12.68
N ARG A 163 -6.22 -0.53 -13.89
CA ARG A 163 -7.15 -1.64 -14.16
C ARG A 163 -6.68 -2.99 -13.64
N ALA A 164 -5.39 -3.28 -13.81
CA ALA A 164 -4.81 -4.55 -13.38
C ALA A 164 -4.74 -4.63 -11.85
N LEU A 165 -4.39 -3.53 -11.18
CA LEU A 165 -4.39 -3.44 -9.72
C LEU A 165 -5.81 -3.60 -9.15
N ALA A 166 -6.80 -2.90 -9.69
CA ALA A 166 -8.20 -3.03 -9.27
C ALA A 166 -8.68 -4.48 -9.38
N LYS A 167 -8.39 -5.15 -10.52
CA LYS A 167 -8.68 -6.57 -10.71
C LYS A 167 -7.92 -7.47 -9.72
N ASP A 168 -6.66 -7.18 -9.45
CA ASP A 168 -5.84 -7.95 -8.50
C ASP A 168 -6.41 -7.89 -7.08
N VAL A 169 -6.90 -6.72 -6.66
CA VAL A 169 -7.49 -6.52 -5.33
C VAL A 169 -9.01 -6.78 -5.25
N GLY A 170 -9.63 -7.16 -6.37
CA GLY A 170 -11.02 -7.63 -6.40
C GLY A 170 -12.07 -6.53 -6.34
N VAL A 171 -11.79 -5.37 -6.95
CA VAL A 171 -12.72 -4.24 -7.01
C VAL A 171 -12.91 -3.75 -8.46
N PRO A 172 -14.02 -3.07 -8.77
CA PRO A 172 -14.15 -2.28 -9.99
C PRO A 172 -13.03 -1.23 -10.09
N GLU A 173 -12.61 -0.88 -11.31
CA GLU A 173 -11.54 0.10 -11.53
C GLU A 173 -11.99 1.53 -11.19
N GLU A 174 -13.31 1.75 -11.27
CA GLU A 174 -13.96 3.03 -11.11
C GLU A 174 -13.81 3.57 -9.68
N GLY A 175 -13.58 4.87 -9.60
CA GLY A 175 -13.48 5.63 -8.36
C GLY A 175 -13.19 7.08 -8.69
N THR A 176 -13.65 8.00 -7.84
CA THR A 176 -13.50 9.44 -8.04
C THR A 176 -13.13 10.12 -6.72
N GLY A 177 -12.65 11.36 -6.82
CA GLY A 177 -12.28 12.17 -5.66
C GLY A 177 -10.88 11.86 -5.15
N SER A 178 -10.65 12.17 -3.87
CA SER A 178 -9.35 12.07 -3.23
C SER A 178 -8.86 10.62 -3.14
N HIS A 179 -7.54 10.43 -3.30
CA HIS A 179 -6.87 9.19 -2.96
C HIS A 179 -6.84 8.94 -1.45
N ARG A 180 -7.03 9.99 -0.63
CA ARG A 180 -6.95 9.94 0.84
C ARG A 180 -5.64 9.34 1.34
N ILE A 181 -4.55 9.72 0.71
CA ILE A 181 -3.19 9.29 1.06
C ILE A 181 -2.19 10.40 0.71
N ALA A 182 -1.19 10.56 1.57
CA ALA A 182 -0.05 11.43 1.31
C ALA A 182 1.26 10.69 1.58
N LEU A 183 2.26 10.97 0.74
CA LEU A 183 3.57 10.33 0.74
C LEU A 183 4.61 11.36 1.18
N ALA A 184 5.34 11.14 2.26
CA ALA A 184 6.43 12.04 2.66
C ALA A 184 7.79 11.36 2.48
N GLY A 185 8.81 12.17 2.15
CA GLY A 185 10.16 11.68 1.85
C GLY A 185 10.77 12.25 0.57
N ALA A 186 10.10 13.25 -0.03
CA ALA A 186 10.64 14.03 -1.14
C ALA A 186 11.32 15.32 -0.64
N ALA A 187 12.29 15.81 -1.41
CA ALA A 187 12.95 17.09 -1.13
C ALA A 187 12.02 18.32 -1.32
N ARG A 188 10.99 18.17 -2.16
CA ARG A 188 9.97 19.18 -2.44
C ARG A 188 8.63 18.49 -2.65
N ALA A 189 7.55 19.20 -2.36
CA ALA A 189 6.22 18.69 -2.65
C ALA A 189 6.00 18.58 -4.17
N PHE A 190 5.30 17.52 -4.60
CA PHE A 190 4.86 17.34 -5.99
C PHE A 190 3.65 16.41 -6.05
N SER A 191 2.95 16.39 -7.19
CA SER A 191 1.97 15.36 -7.52
C SER A 191 2.48 14.54 -8.68
N ASP A 192 2.28 13.22 -8.61
CA ASP A 192 2.58 12.35 -9.75
C ASP A 192 1.50 12.49 -10.86
N PRO A 193 1.71 11.89 -12.04
CA PRO A 193 0.76 11.98 -13.17
C PRO A 193 -0.65 11.49 -12.86
N ASP A 194 -0.82 10.64 -11.84
CA ASP A 194 -2.09 10.08 -11.42
C ASP A 194 -2.70 10.82 -10.21
N GLY A 195 -2.04 11.87 -9.71
CA GLY A 195 -2.53 12.75 -8.65
C GLY A 195 -2.11 12.35 -7.23
N PHE A 196 -1.19 11.41 -7.05
CA PHE A 196 -0.67 11.07 -5.72
C PHE A 196 0.23 12.19 -5.19
N ALA A 197 -0.13 12.76 -4.04
CA ALA A 197 0.58 13.86 -3.43
C ALA A 197 1.82 13.37 -2.65
N TRP A 198 2.96 13.96 -2.98
CA TRP A 198 4.19 13.88 -2.22
C TRP A 198 4.40 15.17 -1.44
N GLU A 199 4.63 15.05 -0.14
CA GLU A 199 4.94 16.12 0.77
C GLU A 199 6.46 16.24 0.93
N ALA A 200 6.94 17.47 1.13
CA ALA A 200 8.33 17.70 1.46
C ALA A 200 8.63 17.15 2.87
N VAL A 201 9.82 16.61 3.07
CA VAL A 201 10.31 16.33 4.43
C VAL A 201 10.44 17.67 5.16
N GLU A 202 9.68 17.89 6.24
CA GLU A 202 9.95 19.04 7.09
C GLU A 202 11.37 18.91 7.64
N PRO A 203 12.20 19.97 7.58
CA PRO A 203 13.50 19.92 8.24
C PRO A 203 13.24 19.62 9.71
N ALA A 204 13.89 18.57 10.23
CA ALA A 204 13.86 18.28 11.65
C ALA A 204 14.23 19.56 12.39
N HIS A 205 13.26 20.18 13.07
CA HIS A 205 13.54 21.29 13.95
C HIS A 205 14.43 20.74 15.06
N SER A 206 15.73 21.02 14.99
CA SER A 206 16.64 20.84 16.10
C SER A 206 16.15 21.72 17.24
N ALA A 207 15.60 21.07 18.28
CA ALA A 207 15.41 21.68 19.59
C ALA A 207 16.72 21.65 20.37
#